data_AF-A0A7S0FZW3-F1
#
_entry.id   AF-A0A7S0FZW3-F1
#
_cell.length_a   1.000
_cell.length_b   1.000
_cell.length_c   1.000
_cell.angle_alpha   90.00
_cell.angle_beta   90.00
_cell.angle_gamma   90.00
#
_symmetry.space_group_name_H-M   'P 1'
#
loop_
_entity.id
_entity.type
_entity.pdbx_description
1 polymer ?
#
loop_
_entity_poly.entity_id
_entity_poly.type
_entity_poly.pdbx_seq_one_letter_code
_entity_poly.pdbx_strand_id
1 'polypeptide(L)'
;LFQTLPQSYLTQWRCRTGDGALSSSSSVVSFSGTVALIRCNFEDLEGPSHHHAVKMYVEADREDLRRDGWAMKPFLLCPWKPLEIAVPHPAHLPVAGSTASGASRTLRPRSLTVCSEVLYSLAGSLPEALVSQWLEYHRTIGVDHFVLYDRDGSLNAGGLLDAYVLSGYVTYFPRFPALLSGEHQTLHGA
;
A
#
# COMPACT_ATOMS: atom_id res chain seq x y z
N LEU A 1 -6.39 -16.30 -1.18
CA LEU A 1 -5.90 -15.52 -2.33
C LEU A 1 -7.04 -15.35 -3.32
N PHE A 2 -7.37 -14.13 -3.72
CA PHE A 2 -8.35 -13.90 -4.78
C PHE A 2 -7.65 -14.08 -6.12
N GLN A 3 -8.05 -15.07 -6.92
CA GLN A 3 -7.71 -15.11 -8.34
C GLN A 3 -8.56 -14.03 -9.02
N THR A 4 -8.04 -12.82 -9.18
CA THR A 4 -8.71 -11.89 -10.10
C THR A 4 -8.42 -12.37 -11.52
N LEU A 5 -9.47 -12.51 -12.33
CA LEU A 5 -9.31 -12.87 -13.73
C LEU A 5 -8.41 -11.83 -14.43
N PRO A 6 -7.66 -12.19 -15.48
CA PRO A 6 -6.70 -11.30 -16.14
C PRO A 6 -7.26 -9.94 -16.55
N GLN A 7 -8.58 -9.76 -16.62
CA GLN A 7 -9.25 -8.53 -17.04
C GLN A 7 -9.56 -7.55 -15.89
N SER A 8 -9.12 -7.81 -14.66
CA SER A 8 -9.40 -6.94 -13.50
C SER A 8 -8.85 -5.53 -13.58
N TYR A 9 -7.85 -5.31 -14.45
CA TYR A 9 -7.33 -3.98 -14.77
C TYR A 9 -8.25 -3.18 -15.71
N LEU A 10 -9.18 -3.82 -16.43
CA LEU A 10 -10.10 -3.16 -17.37
C LEU A 10 -11.39 -2.66 -16.72
N THR A 11 -11.69 -3.10 -15.49
CA THR A 11 -12.89 -2.65 -14.79
C THR A 11 -12.59 -1.45 -13.91
N GLN A 12 -13.54 -0.52 -13.88
CA GLN A 12 -13.58 0.47 -12.81
C GLN A 12 -14.01 -0.24 -11.52
N TRP A 13 -13.38 0.14 -10.43
CA TRP A 13 -13.70 -0.33 -9.09
C TRP A 13 -14.42 0.78 -8.34
N ARG A 14 -15.24 0.41 -7.37
CA ARG A 14 -15.93 1.30 -6.45
C ARG A 14 -15.60 0.90 -5.02
N CYS A 15 -15.23 1.88 -4.20
CA CYS A 15 -15.01 1.69 -2.78
C CYS A 15 -16.12 2.35 -1.96
N ARG A 16 -16.61 1.65 -0.93
CA ARG A 16 -17.66 2.14 -0.03
C ARG A 16 -17.31 1.86 1.41
N THR A 17 -17.77 2.71 2.32
CA THR A 17 -17.75 2.43 3.76
C THR A 17 -19.11 1.89 4.22
N GLY A 18 -19.14 1.24 5.39
CA GLY A 18 -20.36 0.70 6.01
C GLY A 18 -21.45 1.74 6.27
N ASP A 19 -21.07 3.01 6.46
CA ASP A 19 -21.98 4.12 6.70
C ASP A 19 -22.57 4.69 5.39
N GLY A 20 -22.26 4.06 4.26
CA GLY A 20 -22.77 4.44 2.95
C GLY A 20 -22.01 5.58 2.28
N ALA A 21 -20.94 6.11 2.89
CA ALA A 21 -20.08 7.07 2.22
C ALA A 21 -19.43 6.40 1.00
N LEU A 22 -19.69 6.98 -0.17
CA LEU A 22 -19.12 6.56 -1.44
C LEU A 22 -17.79 7.27 -1.63
N SER A 23 -16.75 6.50 -1.96
CA SER A 23 -15.49 7.06 -2.43
C SER A 23 -15.72 7.85 -3.73
N SER A 24 -15.17 9.06 -3.83
CA SER A 24 -15.29 9.92 -5.01
C SER A 24 -14.51 9.39 -6.22
N SER A 25 -13.49 8.55 -5.99
CA SER A 25 -12.76 7.86 -7.05
C SER A 25 -12.00 6.63 -6.52
N SER A 26 -12.15 5.52 -7.23
CA SER A 26 -11.21 4.40 -7.16
C SER A 26 -10.53 4.17 -8.49
N SER A 27 -9.21 4.22 -8.49
CA SER A 27 -8.38 3.94 -9.67
C SER A 27 -7.56 2.68 -9.42
N VAL A 28 -7.40 1.88 -10.47
CA VAL A 28 -6.40 0.81 -10.47
C VAL A 28 -5.05 1.49 -10.60
N VAL A 29 -4.24 1.40 -9.54
CA VAL A 29 -2.91 2.03 -9.48
C VAL A 29 -1.86 1.14 -10.15
N SER A 30 -2.03 -0.18 -10.06
CA SER A 30 -1.10 -1.16 -10.63
C SER A 30 -1.79 -2.52 -10.76
N PHE A 31 -1.33 -3.34 -11.69
CA PHE A 31 -1.77 -4.72 -11.85
C PHE A 31 -0.55 -5.64 -12.07
N SER A 32 -0.62 -6.85 -11.52
CA SER A 32 0.36 -7.91 -11.80
C SER A 32 -0.37 -9.24 -11.79
N GLY A 33 -0.50 -9.85 -12.97
CA GLY A 33 -1.23 -11.12 -13.14
C GLY A 33 -2.67 -11.03 -12.65
N THR A 34 -2.96 -11.71 -11.55
CA THR A 34 -4.28 -11.79 -10.89
C THR A 34 -4.41 -10.86 -9.68
N VAL A 35 -3.50 -9.91 -9.50
CA VAL A 35 -3.52 -8.93 -8.39
C VAL A 35 -3.74 -7.54 -8.96
N ALA A 36 -4.76 -6.84 -8.44
CA ALA A 36 -5.02 -5.44 -8.75
C ALA A 36 -4.82 -4.59 -7.48
N LEU A 37 -4.06 -3.51 -7.61
CA LEU A 37 -3.92 -2.49 -6.58
C LEU A 37 -4.99 -1.42 -6.83
N ILE A 38 -5.97 -1.34 -5.94
CA ILE A 38 -7.07 -0.36 -6.02
C ILE A 38 -6.81 0.72 -4.99
N ARG A 39 -6.71 1.97 -5.43
CA ARG A 39 -6.65 3.12 -4.54
C ARG A 39 -8.04 3.68 -4.36
N CYS A 40 -8.52 3.68 -3.13
CA CYS A 40 -9.77 4.29 -2.73
C CYS A 40 -9.48 5.62 -2.05
N ASN A 41 -10.01 6.73 -2.58
CA ASN A 41 -9.89 8.03 -1.93
C ASN A 41 -11.19 8.33 -1.17
N PHE A 42 -11.08 8.64 0.12
CA PHE A 42 -12.21 9.05 0.94
C PHE A 42 -11.95 10.46 1.44
N GLU A 43 -12.80 11.40 1.04
CA GLU A 43 -12.67 12.80 1.47
C GLU A 43 -13.13 12.99 2.93
N ASP A 44 -14.04 12.13 3.41
CA ASP A 44 -14.73 12.29 4.69
C ASP A 44 -14.20 11.41 5.85
N LEU A 45 -13.09 10.69 5.67
CA LEU A 45 -12.53 9.84 6.74
C LEU A 45 -11.63 10.59 7.74
N GLU A 46 -11.28 11.86 7.49
CA GLU A 46 -10.43 12.67 8.39
C GLU A 46 -11.23 13.38 9.53
N GLY A 47 -12.53 13.07 9.68
CA GLY A 47 -13.37 13.67 10.73
C GLY A 47 -13.20 13.05 12.13
N PRO A 48 -13.46 13.80 13.22
CA PRO A 48 -13.36 13.35 14.62
C PRO A 48 -14.34 12.23 15.00
N SER A 49 -15.23 11.84 14.08
CA SER A 49 -16.22 10.79 14.26
C SER A 49 -15.68 9.38 14.00
N HIS A 50 -14.46 9.22 13.46
CA HIS A 50 -13.92 7.93 13.01
C HIS A 50 -12.97 7.25 14.01
N HIS A 51 -13.33 7.30 15.30
CA HIS A 51 -12.63 6.54 16.35
C HIS A 51 -12.95 5.04 16.33
N HIS A 52 -13.85 4.61 15.44
CA HIS A 52 -14.28 3.23 15.31
C HIS A 52 -13.73 2.58 14.04
N ALA A 53 -13.64 1.24 14.06
CA ALA A 53 -13.25 0.48 12.89
C ALA A 53 -14.29 0.66 11.77
N VAL A 54 -13.84 1.09 10.60
CA VAL A 54 -14.71 1.34 9.44
C VAL A 54 -14.76 0.08 8.58
N LYS A 55 -15.96 -0.43 8.29
CA LYS A 55 -16.13 -1.52 7.31
C LYS A 55 -15.94 -0.96 5.91
N MET A 56 -15.08 -1.61 5.13
CA MET A 56 -14.79 -1.24 3.75
C MET A 56 -15.27 -2.32 2.78
N TYR A 57 -15.84 -1.87 1.68
CA TYR A 57 -16.33 -2.69 0.57
C TYR A 57 -15.61 -2.25 -0.70
N VAL A 58 -15.16 -3.22 -1.49
CA VAL A 58 -14.52 -2.99 -2.79
C VAL A 58 -15.21 -3.88 -3.80
N GLU A 59 -15.83 -3.29 -4.81
CA GLU A 59 -16.64 -3.99 -5.80
C GLU A 59 -16.41 -3.41 -7.19
N ALA A 60 -16.65 -4.19 -8.24
CA ALA A 60 -16.67 -3.67 -9.60
C ALA A 60 -17.78 -2.63 -9.75
N ASP A 61 -17.54 -1.56 -10.54
CA ASP A 61 -18.55 -0.53 -10.77
C ASP A 61 -19.73 -1.05 -11.59
N ARG A 62 -19.45 -2.00 -12.50
CA ARG A 62 -20.46 -2.65 -13.33
C ARG A 62 -21.26 -3.70 -12.55
N GLU A 63 -22.57 -3.72 -12.78
CA GLU A 63 -23.48 -4.62 -12.09
C GLU A 63 -23.34 -6.09 -12.48
N ASP A 64 -23.08 -6.38 -13.76
CA ASP A 64 -22.88 -7.74 -14.25
C ASP A 64 -21.66 -8.39 -13.59
N LEU A 65 -20.52 -7.68 -13.54
CA LEU A 65 -19.32 -8.17 -12.86
C LEU A 65 -19.56 -8.40 -11.36
N ARG A 66 -20.33 -7.53 -10.68
CA ARG A 66 -20.68 -7.74 -9.27
C ARG A 66 -21.52 -9.01 -9.06
N ARG A 67 -22.50 -9.27 -9.94
CA ARG A 67 -23.28 -10.52 -9.89
C ARG A 67 -22.42 -11.75 -10.11
N ASP A 68 -21.39 -11.62 -10.94
CA ASP A 68 -20.38 -12.66 -11.17
C ASP A 68 -19.35 -12.79 -10.03
N GLY A 69 -19.57 -12.10 -8.90
CA GLY A 69 -18.76 -12.22 -7.70
C GLY A 69 -17.51 -11.34 -7.69
N TRP A 70 -17.42 -10.32 -8.57
CA TRP A 70 -16.34 -9.33 -8.54
C TRP A 70 -16.54 -8.29 -7.43
N ALA A 71 -16.63 -8.80 -6.21
CA ALA A 71 -16.73 -8.03 -4.98
C ALA A 71 -15.87 -8.70 -3.91
N MET A 72 -15.15 -7.88 -3.14
CA MET A 72 -14.40 -8.36 -2.00
C MET A 72 -15.35 -8.55 -0.81
N LYS A 73 -15.07 -9.56 0.02
CA LYS A 73 -15.68 -9.64 1.34
C LYS A 73 -15.34 -8.37 2.12
N PRO A 74 -16.30 -7.78 2.86
CA PRO A 74 -16.03 -6.59 3.63
C PRO A 74 -14.94 -6.84 4.66
N PHE A 75 -14.03 -5.88 4.80
CA PHE A 75 -12.95 -5.92 5.78
C PHE A 75 -12.97 -4.67 6.64
N LEU A 76 -12.45 -4.79 7.86
CA LEU A 76 -12.40 -3.68 8.82
C LEU A 76 -11.09 -2.93 8.63
N LEU A 77 -11.19 -1.62 8.39
CA LEU A 77 -10.06 -0.71 8.52
C LEU A 77 -9.82 -0.47 10.00
N CYS A 78 -8.55 -0.48 10.41
CA CYS A 78 -8.16 -0.06 11.75
C CYS A 78 -8.66 1.37 12.00
N PRO A 79 -9.06 1.70 13.25
CA PRO A 79 -9.31 3.07 13.63
C PRO A 79 -8.14 3.95 13.21
N TRP A 80 -8.44 5.08 12.58
CA TRP A 80 -7.39 6.00 12.21
C TRP A 80 -6.74 6.53 13.49
N LYS A 81 -5.46 6.24 13.66
CA LYS A 81 -4.61 6.88 14.66
C LYS A 81 -3.63 7.75 13.88
N PRO A 82 -3.67 9.08 14.03
CA PRO A 82 -2.63 9.91 13.45
C PRO A 82 -1.29 9.37 13.94
N LEU A 83 -0.37 9.12 13.00
CA LEU A 83 1.01 8.87 13.38
C LEU A 83 1.47 10.14 14.06
N GLU A 84 1.60 10.10 15.40
CA GLU A 84 2.39 11.06 16.15
C GLU A 84 3.84 10.83 15.75
N ILE A 85 4.20 11.22 14.53
CA ILE A 85 5.59 11.33 14.15
C ILE A 85 6.07 12.51 14.97
N ALA A 86 6.73 12.23 16.08
CA ALA A 86 7.58 13.19 16.76
C ALA A 86 8.75 13.48 15.81
N VAL A 87 8.48 14.22 14.73
CA VAL A 87 9.53 14.85 13.94
C VAL A 87 10.11 15.88 14.89
N PRO A 88 11.38 15.75 15.34
CA PRO A 88 12.03 16.83 16.03
C PRO A 88 11.99 18.01 15.05
N HIS A 89 11.24 19.06 15.38
CA HIS A 89 11.31 20.29 14.61
C HIS A 89 12.79 20.69 14.60
N PRO A 90 13.47 20.77 13.43
CA PRO A 90 14.73 21.47 13.39
C PRO A 90 14.43 22.89 13.84
N ALA A 91 15.06 23.31 14.94
CA ALA A 91 14.95 24.66 15.46
C ALA A 91 15.13 25.64 14.31
N HIS A 92 14.12 26.49 14.09
CA HIS A 92 14.14 27.53 13.07
C HIS A 92 15.41 28.37 13.22
N LEU A 93 16.35 28.21 12.30
CA LEU A 93 17.30 29.27 12.00
C LEU A 93 16.54 30.37 11.24
N PRO A 94 16.64 31.65 11.64
CA PRO A 94 15.97 32.73 10.94
C PRO A 94 16.66 32.95 9.59
N VAL A 95 16.04 32.47 8.50
CA VAL A 95 16.41 32.88 7.15
C VAL A 95 15.59 34.11 6.80
N ALA A 96 16.29 35.23 6.65
CA ALA A 96 15.72 36.50 6.23
C ALA A 96 15.17 36.41 4.80
N GLY A 97 13.92 36.84 4.63
CA GLY A 97 13.40 37.48 3.42
C GLY A 97 13.39 36.65 2.13
N SER A 98 12.28 35.99 1.84
CA SER A 98 11.85 35.83 0.45
C SER A 98 10.33 35.76 0.37
N THR A 99 9.73 36.84 -0.12
CA THR A 99 8.32 36.94 -0.49
C THR A 99 8.08 36.21 -1.79
N ALA A 100 7.80 34.91 -1.71
CA ALA A 100 7.18 34.16 -2.79
C ALA A 100 5.97 33.40 -2.23
N SER A 101 4.80 34.03 -2.35
CA SER A 101 3.49 33.42 -2.18
C SER A 101 3.23 32.46 -3.35
N GLY A 102 3.87 31.30 -3.30
CA GLY A 102 3.42 30.10 -4.00
C GLY A 102 2.85 29.18 -2.95
N ALA A 103 1.59 28.78 -3.07
CA ALA A 103 0.97 27.81 -2.18
C ALA A 103 1.84 26.54 -2.15
N SER A 104 2.66 26.42 -1.10
CA SER A 104 3.44 25.23 -0.82
C SER A 104 2.44 24.15 -0.47
N ARG A 105 2.00 23.37 -1.48
CA ARG A 105 1.38 22.08 -1.24
C ARG A 105 2.42 21.33 -0.43
N THR A 106 2.16 21.17 0.86
CA THR A 106 2.89 20.24 1.70
C THR A 106 2.82 18.90 0.98
N LEU A 107 3.91 18.52 0.31
CA LEU A 107 4.04 17.24 -0.36
C LEU A 107 3.99 16.21 0.77
N ARG A 108 2.79 15.68 1.03
CA ARG A 108 2.62 14.59 1.98
C ARG A 108 3.51 13.45 1.48
N PRO A 109 4.39 12.90 2.34
CA PRO A 109 5.24 11.77 1.97
C PRO A 109 4.36 10.65 1.41
N ARG A 110 4.70 10.16 0.23
CA ARG A 110 3.99 9.06 -0.42
C ARG A 110 4.63 7.76 0.03
N SER A 111 4.11 7.18 1.10
CA SER A 111 4.54 5.88 1.59
C SER A 111 3.69 4.76 0.99
N LEU A 112 4.32 3.61 0.70
CA LEU A 112 3.67 2.41 0.18
C LEU A 112 3.98 1.22 1.08
N THR A 113 2.94 0.55 1.58
CA THR A 113 3.07 -0.67 2.37
C THR A 113 2.73 -1.89 1.51
N VAL A 114 3.65 -2.85 1.41
CA VAL A 114 3.52 -3.99 0.50
C VAL A 114 3.95 -5.29 1.18
N CYS A 115 3.17 -6.34 0.95
CA CYS A 115 3.60 -7.72 1.19
C CYS A 115 4.30 -8.25 -0.05
N SER A 116 5.44 -8.90 0.13
CA SER A 116 6.30 -9.31 -0.97
C SER A 116 5.84 -10.53 -1.78
N GLU A 117 4.68 -11.11 -1.45
CA GLU A 117 4.14 -12.30 -2.13
C GLU A 117 4.11 -12.14 -3.66
N VAL A 118 3.78 -10.93 -4.15
CA VAL A 118 3.75 -10.62 -5.58
C VAL A 118 5.16 -10.76 -6.20
N LEU A 119 6.21 -10.41 -5.47
CA LEU A 119 7.59 -10.50 -5.96
C LEU A 119 8.06 -11.95 -6.11
N TYR A 120 7.61 -12.86 -5.25
CA TYR A 120 7.88 -14.30 -5.39
C TYR A 120 7.24 -14.90 -6.64
N SER A 121 6.01 -14.49 -6.96
CA SER A 121 5.31 -14.97 -8.15
C SER A 121 5.93 -14.52 -9.47
N LEU A 122 6.75 -13.46 -9.43
CA LEU A 122 7.46 -12.91 -10.58
C LEU A 122 8.89 -13.47 -10.73
N ALA A 123 9.35 -14.28 -9.77
CA ALA A 123 10.72 -14.80 -9.76
C ALA A 123 10.92 -15.90 -10.82
N GLY A 124 11.46 -15.49 -11.98
CA GLY A 124 12.20 -16.36 -12.91
C GLY A 124 13.69 -16.42 -12.57
N SER A 125 14.56 -16.78 -13.51
CA SER A 125 16.02 -16.93 -13.31
C SER A 125 16.81 -15.64 -12.94
N LEU A 126 16.14 -14.52 -12.71
CA LEU A 126 16.74 -13.21 -12.37
C LEU A 126 16.01 -12.50 -11.20
N PRO A 127 15.90 -13.11 -10.01
CA PRO A 127 15.08 -12.58 -8.92
C PRO A 127 15.62 -11.28 -8.31
N GLU A 128 16.94 -11.14 -8.17
CA GLU A 128 17.56 -9.98 -7.49
C GLU A 128 17.40 -8.67 -8.30
N ALA A 129 17.59 -8.74 -9.61
CA ALA A 129 17.47 -7.59 -10.49
C ALA A 129 16.04 -7.03 -10.51
N LEU A 130 15.03 -7.91 -10.40
CA LEU A 130 13.64 -7.53 -10.48
C LEU A 130 13.18 -6.70 -9.27
N VAL A 131 13.59 -7.09 -8.06
CA VAL A 131 13.21 -6.38 -6.83
C VAL A 131 13.78 -4.97 -6.82
N SER A 132 15.06 -4.83 -7.19
CA SER A 132 15.70 -3.51 -7.32
C SER A 132 15.02 -2.65 -8.37
N GLN A 133 14.74 -3.21 -9.56
CA GLN A 133 14.04 -2.48 -10.62
C GLN A 133 12.63 -2.05 -10.20
N TRP A 134 11.92 -2.89 -9.44
CA TRP A 134 10.60 -2.58 -8.91
C TRP A 134 10.65 -1.44 -7.90
N LEU A 135 11.60 -1.44 -6.97
CA LEU A 135 11.81 -0.34 -6.02
C LEU A 135 12.16 0.98 -6.73
N GLU A 136 13.11 0.93 -7.67
CA GLU A 136 13.54 2.12 -8.41
C GLU A 136 12.42 2.68 -9.30
N TYR A 137 11.64 1.83 -9.95
CA TYR A 137 10.46 2.28 -10.69
C TYR A 137 9.50 3.09 -9.81
N HIS A 138 9.18 2.59 -8.62
CA HIS A 138 8.29 3.30 -7.70
C HIS A 138 8.88 4.61 -7.19
N ARG A 139 10.21 4.67 -7.02
CA ARG A 139 10.93 5.90 -6.71
C ARG A 139 10.73 6.95 -7.80
N THR A 140 10.83 6.56 -9.07
CA THR A 140 10.66 7.50 -10.20
C THR A 140 9.24 8.10 -10.32
N ILE A 141 8.22 7.38 -9.85
CA ILE A 141 6.83 7.88 -9.80
C ILE A 141 6.49 8.61 -8.48
N GLY A 142 7.50 8.81 -7.63
CA GLY A 142 7.44 9.63 -6.42
C GLY A 142 6.98 8.89 -5.17
N VAL A 143 7.18 7.58 -5.07
CA VAL A 143 7.09 6.89 -3.77
C VAL A 143 8.34 7.25 -2.97
N ASP A 144 8.15 7.84 -1.80
CA ASP A 144 9.22 8.35 -0.94
C ASP A 144 9.72 7.28 0.04
N HIS A 145 8.86 6.34 0.42
CA HIS A 145 9.15 5.34 1.44
C HIS A 145 8.35 4.05 1.23
N PHE A 146 8.99 2.92 1.49
CA PHE A 146 8.38 1.60 1.48
C PHE A 146 8.33 0.98 2.88
N VAL A 147 7.21 0.33 3.20
CA VAL A 147 7.15 -0.68 4.27
C VAL A 147 6.98 -2.04 3.61
N LEU A 148 8.04 -2.84 3.60
CA LEU A 148 8.09 -4.13 2.90
C LEU A 148 8.03 -5.28 3.91
N TYR A 149 6.93 -6.03 3.87
CA TYR A 149 6.76 -7.26 4.63
C TYR A 149 7.15 -8.45 3.77
N ASP A 150 8.13 -9.22 4.22
CA ASP A 150 8.62 -10.39 3.50
C ASP A 150 8.23 -11.71 4.15
N ARG A 151 7.73 -12.65 3.34
CA ARG A 151 7.17 -13.91 3.81
C ARG A 151 8.18 -14.79 4.54
N ASP A 152 9.34 -15.01 3.95
CA ASP A 152 10.35 -15.94 4.47
C ASP A 152 11.71 -15.26 4.75
N GLY A 153 11.86 -14.00 4.38
CA GLY A 153 13.07 -13.21 4.57
C GLY A 153 14.07 -13.33 3.42
N SER A 154 13.78 -14.12 2.38
CA SER A 154 14.70 -14.37 1.28
C SER A 154 14.89 -13.18 0.32
N LEU A 155 14.06 -12.14 0.40
CA LEU A 155 14.25 -10.94 -0.44
C LEU A 155 15.50 -10.13 -0.10
N ASN A 156 15.99 -10.25 1.13
CA ASN A 156 17.29 -9.66 1.50
C ASN A 156 18.42 -10.70 1.51
N ALA A 157 18.24 -11.85 0.85
CA ALA A 157 19.35 -12.77 0.64
C ALA A 157 20.47 -12.03 -0.12
N GLY A 158 21.70 -12.13 0.37
CA GLY A 158 22.86 -11.45 -0.23
C GLY A 158 22.92 -9.93 -0.01
N GLY A 159 22.06 -9.35 0.84
CA GLY A 159 22.11 -7.91 1.18
C GLY A 159 21.51 -6.98 0.12
N LEU A 160 20.67 -7.52 -0.78
CA LEU A 160 20.03 -6.76 -1.87
C LEU A 160 19.31 -5.49 -1.40
N LEU A 161 18.64 -5.54 -0.25
CA LEU A 161 17.87 -4.44 0.30
C LEU A 161 18.69 -3.48 1.16
N ASP A 162 19.94 -3.81 1.50
CA ASP A 162 20.73 -3.08 2.50
C ASP A 162 20.90 -1.60 2.12
N ALA A 163 21.17 -1.30 0.84
CA ALA A 163 21.29 0.08 0.38
C ALA A 163 19.98 0.88 0.52
N TYR A 164 18.83 0.24 0.30
CA TYR A 164 17.52 0.86 0.43
C TYR A 164 17.11 1.04 1.89
N VAL A 165 17.47 0.09 2.76
CA VAL A 165 17.23 0.19 4.20
C VAL A 165 18.11 1.27 4.82
N LEU A 166 19.41 1.29 4.49
CA LEU A 166 20.36 2.28 5.01
C LEU A 166 20.05 3.71 4.56
N SER A 167 19.51 3.89 3.35
CA SER A 167 19.05 5.19 2.86
C SER A 167 17.72 5.64 3.47
N GLY A 168 17.06 4.79 4.27
CA GLY A 168 15.73 5.05 4.80
C GLY A 168 14.62 4.97 3.75
N TYR A 169 14.91 4.46 2.55
CA TYR A 169 13.92 4.29 1.50
C TYR A 169 12.97 3.11 1.78
N VAL A 170 13.46 2.06 2.43
CA VAL A 170 12.70 0.85 2.77
C VAL A 170 12.80 0.56 4.26
N THR A 171 11.66 0.36 4.92
CA THR A 171 11.56 -0.36 6.18
C THR A 171 11.23 -1.82 5.88
N TYR A 172 12.11 -2.75 6.25
CA TYR A 172 12.00 -4.16 5.89
C TYR A 172 11.65 -5.05 7.09
N PHE A 173 10.64 -5.90 6.94
CA PHE A 173 10.18 -6.84 7.96
C PHE A 173 10.25 -8.28 7.43
N PRO A 174 11.33 -9.03 7.69
CA PRO A 174 11.47 -10.41 7.24
C PRO A 174 10.57 -11.38 8.03
N ARG A 175 10.23 -12.51 7.42
CA ARG A 175 9.47 -13.63 8.03
C ARG A 175 8.09 -13.24 8.54
N PHE A 176 7.41 -12.33 7.88
CA PHE A 176 6.04 -11.95 8.16
C PHE A 176 5.06 -12.97 7.54
N PRO A 177 4.05 -13.50 8.24
CA PRO A 177 3.46 -13.06 9.50
C PRO A 177 3.84 -13.94 10.70
N ALA A 178 4.94 -14.70 10.66
CA ALA A 178 5.33 -15.58 11.77
C ALA A 178 5.44 -14.83 13.12
N LEU A 179 5.63 -13.52 13.07
CA LEU A 179 5.69 -12.61 14.21
C LEU A 179 4.32 -12.14 14.73
N LEU A 180 3.22 -12.31 13.99
CA LEU A 180 1.88 -11.82 14.35
C LEU A 180 0.95 -12.91 14.91
N SER A 181 0.99 -14.14 14.40
CA SER A 181 0.30 -15.28 15.01
C SER A 181 0.84 -16.62 14.47
N GLY A 182 0.96 -17.62 15.35
CA GLY A 182 1.36 -18.98 14.95
C GLY A 182 0.37 -19.66 14.00
N GLU A 183 -0.90 -19.23 14.00
CA GLU A 183 -1.97 -19.80 13.17
C GLU A 183 -1.86 -19.44 11.68
N HIS A 184 -1.10 -18.40 11.30
CA HIS A 184 -1.03 -18.00 9.89
C HIS A 184 0.00 -18.84 9.10
N GLN A 185 0.85 -19.63 9.77
CA GLN A 185 1.78 -20.57 9.14
C GLN A 185 1.08 -21.80 8.53
N THR A 186 -0.06 -22.23 9.08
CA THR A 186 -0.74 -23.46 8.66
C THR A 186 -1.52 -23.34 7.36
N LEU A 187 -1.81 -22.12 6.88
CA LEU A 187 -2.55 -21.90 5.63
C LEU A 187 -1.70 -22.00 4.35
N HIS A 188 -0.37 -21.96 4.47
CA HIS A 188 0.56 -22.01 3.35
C HIS A 188 1.53 -23.20 3.40
N GLY A 189 1.37 -24.08 4.40
CA GLY A 189 2.08 -25.35 4.52
C GLY A 189 1.18 -26.54 4.21
N ALA A 190 0.77 -26.68 2.94
CA ALA A 190 0.24 -27.91 2.36
C ALA A 190 0.53 -27.94 0.85
#